data_AF-A0AAE1A2D2-F1
#
_entry.id   AF-A0AAE1A2D2-F1
#
_cell.length_a   1.000
_cell.length_b   1.000
_cell.length_c   1.000
_cell.angle_alpha   90.00
_cell.angle_beta   90.00
_cell.angle_gamma   90.00
#
_symmetry.space_group_name_H-M   'P 1'
#
loop_
_entity.id
_entity.type
_entity.pdbx_description
1 polymer ?
#
loop_
_entity_poly.entity_id
_entity_poly.type
_entity_poly.pdbx_seq_one_letter_code
_entity_poly.pdbx_strand_id
1 'polypeptide(L)'
;MLGLICFLRVTLAFLTILAASESVRTTILEPVRATGEEVGLVFIPGAYIKAEKYRKTARAIQEATELRVWVALTGEYSYNLVNAKEMRQAIETSISELKKAGMTSEHYVGVGHGWGGFYLQKNAKDSKLKALVLMGSTISRTTSLRDFPIPVLTLAAELDGVTRITRIAVEYEKLTHNTTSFFKRLYRTPVIYIEGANHAQFASGELRPKLKSADLEANVTEVQTHREIGKYLNAFLTVTFSSDDSQIDEALDQLSDAFLRSVKKFQPLLDVRNLDTDGEESMWTILAQEYFAQEYGDRVAVSNDILENPWFFGREPTISFNDDDMIIGTTALIHSEAKSNGIKLKTDMESPLEIDMKLVSKEAIWKALVGENDTSLKSEPNTCKSLNHLALILALCVSSEEARERYLSQGRPIILENDAMRGANILWAPTSLQMWEDKAGLHVRSMAMVTSKHHFCKVMSPYRALEWINVDSLRVYTLLG
;
A
#
# COMPACT_ATOMS: atom_id res chain seq x y z
N MET A 1 2.92 -9.60 69.09
CA MET A 1 4.15 -9.20 68.35
C MET A 1 4.45 -10.07 67.12
N LEU A 2 4.21 -11.39 67.12
CA LEU A 2 4.46 -12.25 65.94
C LEU A 2 3.52 -11.98 64.73
N GLY A 3 2.27 -11.59 64.95
CA GLY A 3 1.32 -11.33 63.85
C GLY A 3 1.63 -10.10 62.99
N LEU A 4 2.28 -9.07 63.58
CA LEU A 4 2.60 -7.82 62.87
C LEU A 4 3.80 -8.00 61.91
N ILE A 5 4.73 -8.90 62.25
CA ILE A 5 5.91 -9.21 61.42
C ILE A 5 5.53 -10.04 60.18
N CYS A 6 4.50 -10.90 60.30
CA CYS A 6 4.02 -11.70 59.17
C CYS A 6 3.24 -10.85 58.15
N PHE A 7 2.41 -9.91 58.64
CA PHE A 7 1.67 -8.99 57.77
C PHE A 7 2.60 -8.00 57.02
N LEU A 8 3.69 -7.54 57.69
CA LEU A 8 4.71 -6.68 57.06
C LEU A 8 5.51 -7.41 55.97
N ARG A 9 5.80 -8.71 56.14
CA ARG A 9 6.53 -9.49 55.12
C ARG A 9 5.66 -9.84 53.90
N VAL A 10 4.37 -10.07 54.09
CA VAL A 10 3.43 -10.33 52.97
C VAL A 10 3.11 -9.03 52.20
N THR A 11 3.02 -7.88 52.88
CA THR A 11 2.89 -6.57 52.19
C THR A 11 4.19 -6.12 51.53
N LEU A 12 5.37 -6.40 52.11
CA LEU A 12 6.66 -6.11 51.44
C LEU A 12 6.89 -7.02 50.22
N ALA A 13 6.44 -8.28 50.27
CA ALA A 13 6.47 -9.19 49.11
C ALA A 13 5.49 -8.77 48.00
N PHE A 14 4.32 -8.22 48.36
CA PHE A 14 3.38 -7.64 47.39
C PHE A 14 3.84 -6.26 46.85
N LEU A 15 4.61 -5.48 47.62
CA LEU A 15 5.25 -4.25 47.15
C LEU A 15 6.51 -4.50 46.32
N THR A 16 7.20 -5.63 46.45
CA THR A 16 8.29 -6.01 45.52
C THR A 16 7.77 -6.57 44.20
N ILE A 17 6.46 -6.83 44.09
CA ILE A 17 5.75 -7.04 42.81
C ILE A 17 5.11 -5.71 42.36
N LEU A 18 5.63 -4.55 42.81
CA LEU A 18 5.56 -3.34 42.01
C LEU A 18 6.51 -3.55 40.83
N ALA A 19 5.95 -4.18 39.79
CA ALA A 19 6.36 -4.13 38.40
C ALA A 19 7.75 -3.49 38.21
N ALA A 20 8.79 -4.31 38.25
CA ALA A 20 9.88 -4.09 37.32
C ALA A 20 9.23 -4.15 35.94
N SER A 21 8.69 -3.03 35.44
CA SER A 21 8.41 -2.92 34.03
C SER A 21 9.77 -3.10 33.41
N GLU A 22 10.01 -4.25 32.79
CA GLU A 22 11.21 -4.43 31.97
C GLU A 22 11.22 -3.26 31.00
N SER A 23 12.09 -2.32 31.30
CA SER A 23 12.27 -1.09 30.54
C SER A 23 12.73 -1.52 29.15
N VAL A 24 12.18 -0.90 28.11
CA VAL A 24 12.71 -1.05 26.74
C VAL A 24 14.23 -0.96 26.77
N ARG A 25 14.89 -2.03 26.31
CA ARG A 25 16.35 -2.09 26.28
C ARG A 25 16.86 -1.48 25.01
N THR A 26 17.91 -0.66 25.13
CA THR A 26 18.61 -0.07 23.99
C THR A 26 20.01 -0.65 23.89
N THR A 27 20.40 -1.08 22.68
CA THR A 27 21.78 -1.42 22.34
C THR A 27 22.36 -0.35 21.43
N ILE A 28 23.49 0.25 21.83
CA ILE A 28 24.16 1.28 21.04
C ILE A 28 25.16 0.64 20.06
N LEU A 29 25.14 1.12 18.82
CA LEU A 29 26.21 0.93 17.84
C LEU A 29 26.91 2.27 17.65
N GLU A 30 28.20 2.30 17.97
CA GLU A 30 29.05 3.47 17.73
C GLU A 30 29.25 3.69 16.22
N PRO A 31 29.48 4.95 15.80
CA PRO A 31 29.81 5.29 14.41
C PRO A 31 31.04 4.54 13.93
N VAL A 32 31.04 4.18 12.64
CA VAL A 32 32.25 3.63 11.99
C VAL A 32 33.30 4.72 11.69
N ARG A 33 32.88 6.00 11.71
CA ARG A 33 33.73 7.16 11.44
C ARG A 33 34.11 7.88 12.73
N ALA A 34 35.39 8.25 12.82
CA ALA A 34 35.93 8.96 13.98
C ALA A 34 35.53 10.44 14.02
N THR A 35 35.33 11.08 12.87
CA THR A 35 35.10 12.53 12.71
C THR A 35 33.94 12.81 11.75
N GLY A 36 33.33 13.99 11.84
CA GLY A 36 32.17 14.41 11.05
C GLY A 36 30.98 14.83 11.91
N GLU A 37 29.93 15.35 11.26
CA GLU A 37 28.66 15.72 11.90
C GLU A 37 27.92 14.49 12.42
N GLU A 38 27.29 14.60 13.58
CA GLU A 38 26.66 13.47 14.27
C GLU A 38 25.16 13.42 14.05
N VAL A 39 24.66 12.23 13.73
CA VAL A 39 23.23 11.92 13.64
C VAL A 39 22.96 10.64 14.42
N GLY A 40 21.88 10.62 15.20
CA GLY A 40 21.48 9.48 16.02
C GLY A 40 20.23 8.81 15.46
N LEU A 41 20.30 7.52 15.13
CA LEU A 41 19.16 6.74 14.66
C LEU A 41 18.55 5.96 15.83
N VAL A 42 17.26 6.14 16.08
CA VAL A 42 16.49 5.33 17.04
C VAL A 42 15.69 4.29 16.26
N PHE A 43 16.18 3.06 16.22
CA PHE A 43 15.56 1.95 15.50
C PHE A 43 14.48 1.28 16.33
N ILE A 44 13.25 1.34 15.82
CA ILE A 44 12.05 0.70 16.36
C ILE A 44 11.73 -0.54 15.52
N PRO A 45 11.75 -1.74 16.12
CA PRO A 45 11.57 -2.98 15.38
C PRO A 45 10.13 -3.21 14.89
N GLY A 46 10.01 -4.10 13.91
CA GLY A 46 8.75 -4.67 13.45
C GLY A 46 8.17 -5.66 14.46
N ALA A 47 6.91 -6.06 14.25
CA ALA A 47 6.22 -6.96 15.15
C ALA A 47 6.96 -8.29 15.26
N TYR A 48 7.30 -8.69 16.49
CA TYR A 48 8.00 -9.94 16.79
C TYR A 48 9.41 -10.07 16.19
N ILE A 49 10.00 -8.98 15.71
CA ILE A 49 11.39 -8.93 15.24
C ILE A 49 12.24 -8.36 16.36
N LYS A 50 13.31 -9.06 16.74
CA LYS A 50 14.21 -8.59 17.78
C LYS A 50 15.16 -7.51 17.27
N ALA A 51 15.60 -6.63 18.16
CA ALA A 51 16.44 -5.47 17.85
C ALA A 51 17.73 -5.84 17.10
N GLU A 52 18.39 -6.94 17.49
CA GLU A 52 19.66 -7.37 16.92
C GLU A 52 19.57 -7.72 15.44
N LYS A 53 18.38 -8.02 14.93
CA LYS A 53 18.15 -8.31 13.50
C LYS A 53 18.36 -7.08 12.62
N TYR A 54 18.36 -5.86 13.18
CA TYR A 54 18.62 -4.63 12.44
C TYR A 54 20.09 -4.23 12.43
N ARG A 55 20.99 -5.00 13.08
CA ARG A 55 22.40 -4.64 13.18
C ARG A 55 23.07 -4.50 11.81
N LYS A 56 22.79 -5.40 10.86
CA LYS A 56 23.39 -5.31 9.52
C LYS A 56 22.82 -4.14 8.72
N THR A 57 21.52 -3.90 8.78
CA THR A 57 20.88 -2.71 8.18
C THR A 57 21.51 -1.43 8.72
N ALA A 58 21.64 -1.32 10.04
CA ALA A 58 22.27 -0.20 10.72
C ALA A 58 23.74 -0.01 10.28
N ARG A 59 24.51 -1.09 10.17
CA ARG A 59 25.90 -1.04 9.69
C ARG A 59 25.99 -0.59 8.23
N ALA A 60 25.12 -1.08 7.36
CA ALA A 60 25.07 -0.64 5.97
C ALA A 60 24.77 0.86 5.84
N ILE A 61 23.93 1.41 6.73
CA ILE A 61 23.68 2.86 6.77
C ILE A 61 24.93 3.61 7.24
N GLN A 62 25.60 3.15 8.30
CA GLN A 62 26.84 3.77 8.80
C GLN A 62 27.97 3.74 7.77
N GLU A 63 28.07 2.67 6.98
CA GLU A 63 29.09 2.51 5.94
C GLU A 63 28.80 3.38 4.71
N ALA A 64 27.52 3.62 4.37
CA ALA A 64 27.11 4.37 3.19
C ALA A 64 27.21 5.90 3.35
N THR A 65 27.30 6.40 4.58
CA THR A 65 27.24 7.84 4.88
C THR A 65 28.56 8.40 5.34
N GLU A 66 28.84 9.65 4.99
CA GLU A 66 29.99 10.42 5.50
C GLU A 66 29.76 10.98 6.91
N LEU A 67 28.49 11.00 7.37
CA LEU A 67 28.11 11.43 8.71
C LEU A 67 28.57 10.42 9.78
N ARG A 68 28.79 10.90 11.00
CA ARG A 68 28.98 10.05 12.19
C ARG A 68 27.63 9.57 12.68
N VAL A 69 27.16 8.48 12.08
CA VAL A 69 25.87 7.88 12.44
C VAL A 69 25.99 7.00 13.67
N TRP A 70 25.35 7.41 14.76
CA TRP A 70 25.12 6.61 15.96
C TRP A 70 23.81 5.84 15.83
N VAL A 71 23.72 4.63 16.36
CA VAL A 71 22.47 3.84 16.27
C VAL A 71 22.08 3.28 17.63
N ALA A 72 20.83 3.50 18.01
CA ALA A 72 20.16 2.89 19.15
C ALA A 72 19.15 1.84 18.66
N LEU A 73 19.48 0.57 18.84
CA LEU A 73 18.57 -0.55 18.54
C LEU A 73 17.69 -0.82 19.77
N THR A 74 16.38 -0.59 19.65
CA THR A 74 15.42 -0.81 20.75
C THR A 74 14.84 -2.22 20.72
N GLY A 75 14.70 -2.84 21.90
CA GLY A 75 14.21 -4.20 22.05
C GLY A 75 13.57 -4.44 23.42
N GLU A 76 13.26 -5.71 23.69
CA GLU A 76 12.64 -6.14 24.95
C GLU A 76 11.29 -5.45 25.24
N TYR A 77 10.55 -5.10 24.19
CA TYR A 77 9.16 -4.65 24.30
C TYR A 77 8.28 -5.75 24.87
N SER A 78 7.21 -5.37 25.58
CA SER A 78 6.20 -6.30 26.08
C SER A 78 5.70 -7.21 24.94
N TYR A 79 5.80 -8.53 25.12
CA TYR A 79 5.44 -9.56 24.13
C TYR A 79 6.19 -9.48 22.79
N ASN A 80 7.36 -8.83 22.75
CA ASN A 80 8.08 -8.48 21.51
C ASN A 80 7.22 -7.66 20.53
N LEU A 81 6.35 -6.81 21.07
CA LEU A 81 5.44 -5.97 20.32
C LEU A 81 5.53 -4.53 20.81
N VAL A 82 5.95 -3.67 19.90
CA VAL A 82 5.89 -2.23 20.09
C VAL A 82 4.47 -1.80 20.44
N ASN A 83 4.31 -0.98 21.46
CA ASN A 83 3.02 -0.43 21.87
C ASN A 83 3.14 1.05 22.25
N ALA A 84 2.00 1.72 22.37
CA ALA A 84 1.95 3.15 22.61
C ALA A 84 2.57 3.56 23.95
N LYS A 85 2.42 2.74 24.99
CA LYS A 85 2.92 3.04 26.34
C LYS A 85 4.45 3.05 26.37
N GLU A 86 5.07 2.07 25.73
CA GLU A 86 6.53 1.89 25.71
C GLU A 86 7.23 2.75 24.66
N MET A 87 6.52 3.25 23.63
CA MET A 87 7.13 4.02 22.54
C MET A 87 7.85 5.29 23.01
N ARG A 88 7.18 6.09 23.86
CA ARG A 88 7.78 7.33 24.37
C ARG A 88 9.05 7.03 25.17
N GLN A 89 8.97 6.05 26.06
CA GLN A 89 10.11 5.60 26.86
C GLN A 89 11.24 5.10 25.97
N ALA A 90 10.94 4.30 24.93
CA ALA A 90 11.95 3.80 23.98
C ALA A 90 12.74 4.94 23.33
N ILE A 91 12.06 6.01 22.89
CA ILE A 91 12.71 7.17 22.28
C ILE A 91 13.56 7.92 23.31
N GLU A 92 13.00 8.23 24.49
CA GLU A 92 13.70 8.98 25.54
C GLU A 92 14.92 8.23 26.08
N THR A 93 14.78 6.93 26.37
CA THR A 93 15.89 6.05 26.80
C THR A 93 16.95 5.94 25.72
N SER A 94 16.57 5.79 24.45
CA SER A 94 17.54 5.70 23.36
C SER A 94 18.37 6.96 23.20
N ILE A 95 17.73 8.14 23.28
CA ILE A 95 18.43 9.43 23.24
C ILE A 95 19.38 9.56 24.45
N SER A 96 18.93 9.15 25.64
CA SER A 96 19.77 9.16 26.84
C SER A 96 21.00 8.26 26.70
N GLU A 97 20.82 7.03 26.22
CA GLU A 97 21.94 6.08 26.04
C GLU A 97 22.89 6.49 24.90
N LEU A 98 22.39 7.12 23.83
CA LEU A 98 23.23 7.72 22.79
C LEU A 98 24.15 8.82 23.37
N LYS A 99 23.59 9.73 24.18
CA LYS A 99 24.38 10.78 24.85
C LYS A 99 25.40 10.20 25.81
N LYS A 100 25.01 9.19 26.59
CA LYS A 100 25.90 8.48 27.52
C LYS A 100 27.04 7.76 26.80
N ALA A 101 26.80 7.27 25.59
CA ALA A 101 27.82 6.66 24.73
C ALA A 101 28.75 7.69 24.05
N GLY A 102 28.48 8.99 24.18
CA GLY A 102 29.36 10.05 23.70
C GLY A 102 28.84 10.86 22.51
N MET A 103 27.61 10.61 22.05
CA MET A 103 26.97 11.47 21.04
C MET A 103 26.65 12.85 21.62
N THR A 104 27.05 13.91 20.94
CA THR A 104 26.92 15.31 21.37
C THR A 104 25.84 16.09 20.62
N SER A 105 25.48 15.66 19.41
CA SER A 105 24.44 16.28 18.59
C SER A 105 23.02 16.03 19.12
N GLU A 106 22.08 16.91 18.73
CA GLU A 106 20.64 16.77 18.98
C GLU A 106 19.86 16.32 17.71
N HIS A 107 20.56 15.88 16.65
CA HIS A 107 19.97 15.39 15.41
C HIS A 107 19.54 13.92 15.54
N TYR A 108 18.34 13.70 16.08
CA TYR A 108 17.77 12.35 16.25
C TYR A 108 16.76 12.01 15.15
N VAL A 109 16.86 10.80 14.60
CA VAL A 109 15.97 10.29 13.56
C VAL A 109 15.31 9.01 14.06
N GLY A 110 13.98 8.95 13.98
CA GLY A 110 13.26 7.72 14.28
C GLY A 110 13.25 6.82 13.05
N VAL A 111 13.67 5.57 13.18
CA VAL A 111 13.62 4.58 12.10
C VAL A 111 12.68 3.46 12.51
N GLY A 112 11.58 3.26 11.78
CA GLY A 112 10.56 2.26 12.13
C GLY A 112 10.31 1.26 11.00
N HIS A 113 10.42 -0.03 11.30
CA HIS A 113 10.04 -1.10 10.38
C HIS A 113 8.61 -1.58 10.68
N GLY A 114 7.73 -1.62 9.68
CA GLY A 114 6.46 -2.32 9.78
C GLY A 114 5.62 -1.80 10.95
N TRP A 115 5.36 -2.66 11.93
CA TRP A 115 4.65 -2.32 13.16
C TRP A 115 5.30 -1.17 13.96
N GLY A 116 6.64 -1.16 14.03
CA GLY A 116 7.39 -0.10 14.69
C GLY A 116 7.16 1.26 14.04
N GLY A 117 7.15 1.31 12.70
CA GLY A 117 6.84 2.52 11.94
C GLY A 117 5.44 3.08 12.23
N PHE A 118 4.45 2.20 12.40
CA PHE A 118 3.07 2.60 12.71
C PHE A 118 2.93 3.30 14.07
N TYR A 119 3.63 2.85 15.12
CA TYR A 119 3.61 3.53 16.42
C TYR A 119 4.52 4.74 16.46
N LEU A 120 5.68 4.65 15.79
CA LEU A 120 6.66 5.73 15.76
C LEU A 120 6.05 7.02 15.20
N GLN A 121 5.34 6.96 14.07
CA GLN A 121 4.73 8.16 13.47
C GLN A 121 3.72 8.86 14.40
N LYS A 122 3.00 8.11 15.25
CA LYS A 122 2.03 8.67 16.20
C LYS A 122 2.69 9.42 17.36
N ASN A 123 3.94 9.11 17.65
CA ASN A 123 4.70 9.68 18.77
C ASN A 123 5.75 10.69 18.31
N ALA A 124 6.00 10.78 17.00
CA ALA A 124 7.07 11.60 16.44
C ALA A 124 6.90 13.09 16.72
N LYS A 125 5.66 13.61 16.61
CA LYS A 125 5.36 15.04 16.76
C LYS A 125 5.75 15.60 18.14
N ASP A 126 5.50 14.83 19.20
CA ASP A 126 5.72 15.26 20.59
C ASP A 126 7.06 14.77 21.15
N SER A 127 7.97 14.34 20.26
CA SER A 127 9.28 13.80 20.61
C SER A 127 10.41 14.76 20.25
N LYS A 128 11.65 14.37 20.59
CA LYS A 128 12.87 15.09 20.20
C LYS A 128 13.36 14.74 18.79
N LEU A 129 12.65 13.88 18.06
CA LEU A 129 13.03 13.46 16.73
C LEU A 129 12.91 14.62 15.73
N LYS A 130 13.87 14.69 14.81
CA LYS A 130 13.99 15.72 13.77
C LYS A 130 13.64 15.20 12.38
N ALA A 131 13.61 13.89 12.18
CA ALA A 131 13.12 13.24 10.97
C ALA A 131 12.63 11.81 11.27
N LEU A 132 11.90 11.22 10.32
CA LEU A 132 11.49 9.81 10.33
C LEU A 132 11.98 9.06 9.10
N VAL A 133 12.23 7.77 9.29
CA VAL A 133 12.38 6.78 8.23
C VAL A 133 11.37 5.65 8.49
N LEU A 134 10.52 5.37 7.51
CA LEU A 134 9.50 4.33 7.56
C LEU A 134 9.85 3.24 6.56
N MET A 135 10.22 2.06 7.06
CA MET A 135 10.55 0.89 6.25
C MET A 135 9.36 -0.07 6.25
N GLY A 136 8.79 -0.38 5.08
CA GLY A 136 7.60 -1.22 4.99
C GLY A 136 6.44 -0.68 5.85
N SER A 137 6.28 0.64 5.89
CA SER A 137 5.29 1.34 6.69
C SER A 137 4.95 2.70 6.09
N THR A 138 3.82 3.26 6.50
CA THR A 138 3.28 4.53 5.99
C THR A 138 2.83 5.44 7.12
N ILE A 139 2.62 6.73 6.84
CA ILE A 139 1.86 7.62 7.70
C ILE A 139 0.36 7.21 7.68
N SER A 140 -0.40 7.65 8.69
CA SER A 140 -1.84 7.39 8.80
C SER A 140 -2.58 7.89 7.56
N ARG A 141 -3.66 7.22 7.13
CA ARG A 141 -4.47 7.65 5.96
C ARG A 141 -5.02 9.05 6.12
N THR A 142 -5.42 9.40 7.34
CA THR A 142 -5.99 10.71 7.69
C THR A 142 -4.96 11.82 7.83
N THR A 143 -3.67 11.49 7.76
CA THR A 143 -2.59 12.45 7.92
C THR A 143 -1.97 12.70 6.55
N SER A 144 -2.01 13.96 6.15
CA SER A 144 -1.29 14.48 5.00
C SER A 144 0.21 14.28 5.21
N LEU A 145 0.86 13.57 4.29
CA LEU A 145 2.31 13.38 4.33
C LEU A 145 3.03 14.73 4.16
N ARG A 146 2.47 15.61 3.33
CA ARG A 146 2.91 17.01 3.14
C ARG A 146 2.94 17.80 4.45
N ASP A 147 1.91 17.65 5.28
CA ASP A 147 1.74 18.45 6.50
C ASP A 147 2.36 17.76 7.72
N PHE A 148 3.12 16.68 7.51
CA PHE A 148 3.81 16.01 8.60
C PHE A 148 4.88 16.93 9.20
N PRO A 149 4.95 17.08 10.54
CA PRO A 149 5.68 18.16 11.19
C PRO A 149 7.21 18.10 10.98
N ILE A 150 7.74 16.92 10.67
CA ILE A 150 9.17 16.68 10.41
C ILE A 150 9.36 15.93 9.07
N PRO A 151 10.53 15.99 8.44
CA PRO A 151 10.86 15.18 7.26
C PRO A 151 10.60 13.68 7.45
N VAL A 152 10.16 12.99 6.39
CA VAL A 152 9.80 11.56 6.40
C VAL A 152 10.29 10.86 5.14
N LEU A 153 11.31 10.01 5.25
CA LEU A 153 11.64 9.05 4.20
C LEU A 153 10.76 7.81 4.33
N THR A 154 10.05 7.41 3.28
CA THR A 154 9.37 6.12 3.21
C THR A 154 10.12 5.19 2.25
N LEU A 155 10.52 4.02 2.73
CA LEU A 155 11.14 2.97 1.93
C LEU A 155 10.15 1.82 1.75
N ALA A 156 9.85 1.52 0.49
CA ALA A 156 8.95 0.46 0.08
C ALA A 156 9.73 -0.63 -0.63
N ALA A 157 9.53 -1.88 -0.19
CA ALA A 157 10.03 -3.05 -0.88
C ALA A 157 9.02 -3.47 -1.96
N GLU A 158 9.48 -3.74 -3.18
CA GLU A 158 8.63 -4.16 -4.31
C GLU A 158 7.76 -5.37 -3.95
N LEU A 159 8.40 -6.38 -3.38
CA LEU A 159 7.83 -7.67 -3.05
C LEU A 159 7.40 -7.72 -1.58
N ASP A 160 7.03 -6.57 -1.00
CA ASP A 160 6.47 -6.48 0.34
C ASP A 160 5.05 -7.06 0.35
N GLY A 161 4.93 -8.31 0.80
CA GLY A 161 3.64 -8.97 0.93
C GLY A 161 2.87 -8.56 2.18
N VAL A 162 3.48 -7.80 3.11
CA VAL A 162 2.87 -7.41 4.38
C VAL A 162 2.29 -6.00 4.32
N THR A 163 3.06 -5.04 3.80
CA THR A 163 2.63 -3.68 3.45
C THR A 163 2.61 -3.59 1.94
N ARG A 164 1.44 -3.89 1.37
CA ARG A 164 1.25 -3.99 -0.09
C ARG A 164 1.79 -2.77 -0.82
N ILE A 165 2.37 -3.01 -2.00
CA ILE A 165 2.88 -1.93 -2.86
C ILE A 165 1.79 -0.93 -3.26
N THR A 166 0.54 -1.38 -3.39
CA THR A 166 -0.63 -0.54 -3.62
C THR A 166 -0.92 0.40 -2.47
N ARG A 167 -0.77 -0.05 -1.21
CA ARG A 167 -0.85 0.83 -0.04
C ARG A 167 0.24 1.89 -0.06
N ILE A 168 1.46 1.55 -0.50
CA ILE A 168 2.54 2.53 -0.68
C ILE A 168 2.22 3.51 -1.81
N ALA A 169 1.62 3.06 -2.92
CA ALA A 169 1.21 3.96 -4.00
C ALA A 169 0.23 5.04 -3.49
N VAL A 170 -0.71 4.68 -2.62
CA VAL A 170 -1.59 5.64 -1.92
C VAL A 170 -0.81 6.59 -1.00
N GLU A 171 0.30 6.13 -0.40
CA GLU A 171 1.18 7.01 0.38
C GLU A 171 1.89 8.03 -0.51
N TYR A 172 2.38 7.59 -1.68
CA TYR A 172 2.98 8.44 -2.70
C TYR A 172 1.99 9.48 -3.23
N GLU A 173 0.73 9.11 -3.48
CA GLU A 173 -0.34 10.03 -3.92
C GLU A 173 -0.54 11.22 -2.97
N LYS A 174 -0.33 11.04 -1.66
CA LYS A 174 -0.41 12.14 -0.69
C LYS A 174 0.61 13.25 -0.95
N LEU A 175 1.66 12.99 -1.73
CA LEU A 175 2.66 13.99 -2.14
C LEU A 175 2.22 14.81 -3.36
N THR A 176 1.42 14.21 -4.24
CA THR A 176 1.10 14.78 -5.56
C THR A 176 -0.09 15.74 -5.53
N HIS A 177 -0.93 15.70 -4.48
CA HIS A 177 -2.03 16.65 -4.31
C HIS A 177 -1.52 18.09 -3.98
N ASN A 178 -1.81 19.04 -4.89
CA ASN A 178 -1.51 20.49 -4.91
C ASN A 178 -0.09 20.89 -5.37
N THR A 179 -0.01 21.50 -6.55
CA THR A 179 1.15 21.57 -7.47
C THR A 179 2.15 22.73 -7.29
N THR A 180 1.98 23.66 -6.36
CA THR A 180 2.76 24.93 -6.41
C THR A 180 4.19 24.92 -5.83
N SER A 181 4.68 23.84 -5.19
CA SER A 181 6.10 23.72 -4.77
C SER A 181 6.65 22.28 -4.73
N PHE A 182 6.36 21.49 -5.77
CA PHE A 182 6.71 20.06 -5.87
C PHE A 182 8.17 19.73 -5.49
N PHE A 183 9.15 20.47 -6.01
CA PHE A 183 10.57 20.17 -5.83
C PHE A 183 11.10 20.29 -4.39
N LYS A 184 10.80 21.38 -3.66
CA LYS A 184 11.26 21.49 -2.25
C LYS A 184 10.61 20.46 -1.33
N ARG A 185 9.46 19.90 -1.74
CA ARG A 185 8.67 18.94 -0.96
C ARG A 185 9.11 17.50 -1.20
N LEU A 186 9.58 17.19 -2.41
CA LEU A 186 10.20 15.93 -2.77
C LEU A 186 11.28 15.51 -1.77
N TYR A 187 12.20 16.42 -1.45
CA TYR A 187 13.34 16.12 -0.58
C TYR A 187 12.98 16.01 0.89
N ARG A 188 11.84 16.58 1.30
CA ARG A 188 11.37 16.51 2.69
C ARG A 188 10.67 15.21 3.00
N THR A 189 9.86 14.69 2.07
CA THR A 189 9.07 13.49 2.31
C THR A 189 9.12 12.47 1.15
N PRO A 190 10.31 12.02 0.72
CA PRO A 190 10.43 11.11 -0.41
C PRO A 190 9.83 9.73 -0.09
N VAL A 191 9.13 9.14 -1.07
CA VAL A 191 8.66 7.75 -1.05
C VAL A 191 9.47 7.00 -2.11
N ILE A 192 10.35 6.10 -1.66
CA ILE A 192 11.34 5.41 -2.50
C ILE A 192 11.04 3.92 -2.56
N TYR A 193 11.10 3.38 -3.76
CA TYR A 193 10.89 1.99 -4.13
C TYR A 193 12.23 1.24 -4.18
N ILE A 194 12.30 0.06 -3.55
CA ILE A 194 13.44 -0.86 -3.56
C ILE A 194 13.04 -2.10 -4.35
N GLU A 195 13.60 -2.21 -5.55
CA GLU A 195 13.33 -3.27 -6.50
C GLU A 195 13.83 -4.63 -5.99
N GLY A 196 13.01 -5.66 -6.17
CA GLY A 196 13.23 -7.05 -5.81
C GLY A 196 13.25 -7.36 -4.31
N ALA A 197 13.25 -6.36 -3.43
CA ALA A 197 13.25 -6.57 -1.99
C ALA A 197 11.85 -6.95 -1.47
N ASN A 198 11.78 -7.67 -0.34
CA ASN A 198 10.54 -7.98 0.37
C ASN A 198 10.46 -7.32 1.77
N HIS A 199 9.38 -7.53 2.51
CA HIS A 199 9.20 -6.94 3.85
C HIS A 199 10.29 -7.39 4.83
N ALA A 200 10.64 -8.68 4.79
CA ALA A 200 11.59 -9.28 5.71
C ALA A 200 12.95 -8.57 5.70
N GLN A 201 13.42 -8.21 4.50
CA GLN A 201 14.78 -7.74 4.24
C GLN A 201 15.10 -6.33 4.75
N PHE A 202 14.13 -5.63 5.35
CA PHE A 202 14.45 -4.46 6.19
C PHE A 202 15.20 -4.86 7.47
N ALA A 203 15.12 -6.14 7.87
CA ALA A 203 15.88 -6.75 8.94
C ALA A 203 16.61 -8.01 8.44
N SER A 204 17.49 -8.56 9.26
CA SER A 204 18.26 -9.77 8.93
C SER A 204 17.64 -11.06 9.46
N GLY A 205 17.89 -12.15 8.74
CA GLY A 205 17.62 -13.52 9.19
C GLY A 205 16.17 -13.99 8.99
N GLU A 206 15.88 -15.19 9.49
CA GLU A 206 14.61 -15.87 9.17
C GLU A 206 13.39 -15.23 9.83
N LEU A 207 12.32 -15.11 9.05
CA LEU A 207 11.00 -14.72 9.53
C LEU A 207 10.32 -15.87 10.29
N ARG A 208 9.44 -15.50 11.22
CA ARG A 208 8.48 -16.45 11.82
C ARG A 208 7.56 -17.01 10.73
N PRO A 209 7.09 -18.27 10.83
CA PRO A 209 6.28 -18.92 9.80
C PRO A 209 5.07 -18.09 9.31
N LYS A 210 4.35 -17.43 10.23
CA LYS A 210 3.18 -16.61 9.89
C LYS A 210 3.53 -15.36 9.05
N LEU A 211 4.68 -14.73 9.28
CA LEU A 211 5.16 -13.63 8.45
C LEU A 211 5.66 -14.16 7.10
N LYS A 212 6.35 -15.30 7.12
CA LYS A 212 6.84 -15.98 5.92
C LYS A 212 5.71 -16.37 4.95
N SER A 213 4.52 -16.69 5.45
CA SER A 213 3.36 -16.99 4.59
C SER A 213 2.66 -15.75 4.03
N ALA A 214 2.85 -14.57 4.65
CA ALA A 214 2.20 -13.33 4.24
C ALA A 214 3.09 -12.47 3.32
N ASP A 215 4.41 -12.52 3.54
CA ASP A 215 5.41 -11.84 2.73
C ASP A 215 5.71 -12.61 1.43
N LEU A 216 6.28 -11.94 0.43
CA LEU A 216 6.66 -12.58 -0.83
C LEU A 216 8.14 -12.98 -0.83
N GLU A 217 8.52 -13.86 -1.74
CA GLU A 217 9.92 -14.20 -1.96
C GLU A 217 10.65 -13.02 -2.62
N ALA A 218 11.83 -12.66 -2.11
CA ALA A 218 12.64 -11.58 -2.67
C ALA A 218 13.45 -12.07 -3.88
N ASN A 219 13.62 -11.18 -4.86
CA ASN A 219 14.47 -11.41 -6.04
C ASN A 219 15.92 -10.96 -5.83
N VAL A 220 16.19 -10.20 -4.77
CA VAL A 220 17.53 -9.73 -4.40
C VAL A 220 17.95 -10.28 -3.04
N THR A 221 19.24 -10.26 -2.76
CA THR A 221 19.79 -10.71 -1.48
C THR A 221 19.58 -9.68 -0.36
N GLU A 222 19.54 -10.15 0.89
CA GLU A 222 19.52 -9.30 2.09
C GLU A 222 20.65 -8.24 2.06
N VAL A 223 21.84 -8.60 1.59
CA VAL A 223 23.00 -7.68 1.50
C VAL A 223 22.77 -6.56 0.48
N GLN A 224 22.19 -6.89 -0.68
CA GLN A 224 21.84 -5.89 -1.69
C GLN A 224 20.76 -4.94 -1.15
N THR A 225 19.71 -5.47 -0.51
CA THR A 225 18.66 -4.64 0.09
C THR A 225 19.21 -3.70 1.16
N HIS A 226 20.05 -4.18 2.08
CA HIS A 226 20.67 -3.33 3.09
C HIS A 226 21.58 -2.25 2.49
N ARG A 227 22.28 -2.54 1.39
CA ARG A 227 23.09 -1.55 0.67
C ARG A 227 22.23 -0.44 0.09
N GLU A 228 21.11 -0.78 -0.55
CA GLU A 228 20.16 0.21 -1.09
C GLU A 228 19.52 1.03 0.04
N ILE A 229 19.13 0.41 1.15
CA ILE A 229 18.67 1.13 2.35
C ILE A 229 19.74 2.13 2.82
N GLY A 230 20.99 1.69 2.94
CA GLY A 230 22.10 2.54 3.35
C GLY A 230 22.31 3.74 2.41
N LYS A 231 22.27 3.50 1.10
CA LYS A 231 22.36 4.55 0.07
C LYS A 231 21.24 5.59 0.19
N TYR A 232 19.97 5.15 0.27
CA TYR A 232 18.85 6.08 0.35
C TYR A 232 18.79 6.84 1.68
N LEU A 233 19.16 6.19 2.79
CA LEU A 233 19.27 6.87 4.07
C LEU A 233 20.44 7.86 4.08
N ASN A 234 21.59 7.52 3.50
CA ASN A 234 22.68 8.48 3.37
C ASN A 234 22.19 9.77 2.69
N ALA A 235 21.61 9.66 1.50
CA ALA A 235 21.15 10.84 0.77
C ALA A 235 20.11 11.64 1.57
N PHE A 236 19.15 10.98 2.21
CA PHE A 236 18.15 11.64 3.06
C PHE A 236 18.77 12.32 4.29
N LEU A 237 19.69 11.67 5.00
CA LEU A 237 20.34 12.23 6.17
C LEU A 237 21.25 13.39 5.81
N THR A 238 22.02 13.29 4.72
CA THR A 238 22.89 14.35 4.23
C THR A 238 22.09 15.59 3.87
N VAL A 239 21.01 15.47 3.10
CA VAL A 239 20.13 16.62 2.77
C VAL A 239 19.50 17.24 4.03
N THR A 240 19.23 16.44 5.05
CA THR A 240 18.53 16.90 6.26
C THR A 240 19.47 17.54 7.29
N PHE A 241 20.72 17.07 7.40
CA PHE A 241 21.59 17.38 8.53
C PHE A 241 23.02 17.80 8.17
N SER A 242 23.47 17.61 6.92
CA SER A 242 24.81 18.07 6.52
C SER A 242 24.86 19.61 6.51
N SER A 243 26.02 20.16 6.83
CA SER A 243 26.35 21.58 6.59
C SER A 243 27.25 21.80 5.37
N ASP A 244 27.67 20.73 4.68
CA ASP A 244 28.47 20.78 3.46
C ASP A 244 27.57 20.85 2.21
N ASP A 245 27.48 22.03 1.61
CA ASP A 245 26.67 22.30 0.41
C ASP A 245 26.99 21.34 -0.75
N SER A 246 28.25 20.94 -0.92
CA SER A 246 28.65 20.03 -2.01
C SER A 246 28.08 18.62 -1.82
N GLN A 247 28.07 18.14 -0.58
CA GLN A 247 27.46 16.85 -0.24
C GLN A 247 25.92 16.91 -0.31
N ILE A 248 25.34 18.06 0.04
CA ILE A 248 23.89 18.28 -0.07
C ILE A 248 23.46 18.20 -1.53
N ASP A 249 24.15 18.88 -2.45
CA ASP A 249 23.82 18.86 -3.88
C ASP A 249 23.87 17.44 -4.46
N GLU A 250 24.94 16.68 -4.18
CA GLU A 250 25.04 15.29 -4.62
C GLU A 250 23.92 14.41 -4.04
N ALA A 251 23.60 14.60 -2.75
CA ALA A 251 22.54 13.85 -2.09
C ALA A 251 21.14 14.21 -2.61
N LEU A 252 20.90 15.46 -2.99
CA LEU A 252 19.67 15.89 -3.65
C LEU A 252 19.49 15.20 -5.01
N ASP A 253 20.55 15.11 -5.81
CA ASP A 253 20.52 14.40 -7.09
C ASP A 253 20.21 12.91 -6.89
N GLN A 254 20.87 12.26 -5.93
CA GLN A 254 20.61 10.87 -5.60
C GLN A 254 19.15 10.61 -5.16
N LEU A 255 18.57 11.49 -4.33
CA LEU A 255 17.17 11.39 -3.91
C LEU A 255 16.20 11.65 -5.07
N SER A 256 16.49 12.65 -5.91
CA SER A 256 15.71 12.94 -7.12
C SER A 256 15.64 11.75 -8.04
N ASP A 257 16.79 11.16 -8.35
CA ASP A 257 16.88 9.99 -9.21
C ASP A 257 16.13 8.79 -8.63
N ALA A 258 16.28 8.53 -7.33
CA ALA A 258 15.58 7.45 -6.63
C ALA A 258 14.07 7.65 -6.66
N PHE A 259 13.61 8.86 -6.41
CA PHE A 259 12.20 9.20 -6.44
C PHE A 259 11.63 9.09 -7.86
N LEU A 260 12.28 9.64 -8.88
CA LEU A 260 11.81 9.57 -10.27
C LEU A 260 11.72 8.12 -10.76
N ARG A 261 12.64 7.24 -10.34
CA ARG A 261 12.48 5.79 -10.57
C ARG A 261 11.26 5.22 -9.87
N SER A 262 11.00 5.66 -8.64
CA SER A 262 9.84 5.23 -7.86
C SER A 262 8.51 5.70 -8.47
N VAL A 263 8.46 6.92 -9.02
CA VAL A 263 7.29 7.45 -9.76
C VAL A 263 6.90 6.52 -10.90
N LYS A 264 7.87 6.03 -11.68
CA LYS A 264 7.62 5.10 -12.79
C LYS A 264 7.02 3.77 -12.34
N LYS A 265 7.17 3.39 -11.07
CA LYS A 265 6.61 2.16 -10.49
C LYS A 265 5.26 2.42 -9.80
N PHE A 266 5.07 3.58 -9.16
CA PHE A 266 3.82 3.91 -8.44
C PHE A 266 2.72 4.51 -9.32
N GLN A 267 3.07 5.38 -10.28
CA GLN A 267 2.07 6.06 -11.10
C GLN A 267 1.17 5.09 -11.87
N PRO A 268 1.69 4.01 -12.49
CA PRO A 268 0.84 3.02 -13.16
C PRO A 268 -0.20 2.37 -12.21
N LEU A 269 0.17 2.15 -10.93
CA LEU A 269 -0.77 1.61 -9.93
C LEU A 269 -1.89 2.61 -9.64
N LEU A 270 -1.56 3.89 -9.52
CA LEU A 270 -2.54 4.96 -9.29
C LEU A 270 -3.44 5.19 -10.51
N ASP A 271 -2.89 5.14 -11.71
CA ASP A 271 -3.65 5.33 -12.94
C ASP A 271 -4.76 4.26 -13.07
N VAL A 272 -4.44 2.99 -12.76
CA VAL A 272 -5.42 1.90 -12.77
C VAL A 272 -6.42 2.03 -11.63
N ARG A 273 -5.98 2.46 -10.43
CA ARG A 273 -6.89 2.74 -9.31
C ARG A 273 -7.90 3.83 -9.66
N ASN A 274 -7.45 4.88 -10.35
CA ASN A 274 -8.31 6.00 -10.75
C ASN A 274 -9.32 5.60 -11.83
N LEU A 275 -9.19 4.42 -12.45
CA LEU A 275 -10.25 3.87 -13.28
C LEU A 275 -11.51 3.54 -12.47
N ASP A 276 -11.35 3.14 -11.20
CA ASP A 276 -12.49 2.80 -10.36
C ASP A 276 -13.33 4.04 -10.03
N THR A 277 -12.65 5.14 -9.69
CA THR A 277 -13.25 6.42 -9.31
C THR A 277 -12.36 7.60 -9.72
N ASP A 278 -12.88 8.54 -10.51
CA ASP A 278 -12.30 9.86 -10.74
C ASP A 278 -13.32 10.93 -10.36
N GLY A 279 -13.31 11.34 -9.09
CA GLY A 279 -14.33 12.23 -8.54
C GLY A 279 -15.70 11.55 -8.47
N GLU A 280 -16.62 11.97 -9.34
CA GLU A 280 -18.01 11.48 -9.39
C GLU A 280 -18.26 10.47 -10.53
N GLU A 281 -17.23 10.14 -11.31
CA GLU A 281 -17.33 9.24 -12.47
C GLU A 281 -16.46 7.97 -12.31
N SER A 282 -16.87 6.87 -12.94
CA SER A 282 -16.11 5.63 -13.04
C SER A 282 -15.64 5.41 -14.47
N MET A 283 -14.37 5.73 -14.74
CA MET A 283 -13.75 5.50 -16.05
C MET A 283 -13.76 4.01 -16.44
N TRP A 284 -13.73 3.10 -15.48
CA TRP A 284 -13.88 1.67 -15.73
C TRP A 284 -15.25 1.32 -16.30
N THR A 285 -16.32 1.97 -15.81
CA THR A 285 -17.68 1.76 -16.34
C THR A 285 -17.84 2.37 -17.73
N ILE A 286 -17.19 3.51 -18.00
CA ILE A 286 -17.10 4.12 -19.33
C ILE A 286 -16.43 3.14 -20.31
N LEU A 287 -15.23 2.66 -19.99
CA LEU A 287 -14.49 1.69 -20.80
C LEU A 287 -15.29 0.39 -21.02
N ALA A 288 -16.03 -0.08 -20.01
CA ALA A 288 -16.88 -1.25 -20.13
C ALA A 288 -18.03 -1.03 -21.14
N GLN A 289 -18.65 0.14 -21.14
CA GLN A 289 -19.70 0.48 -22.10
C GLN A 289 -19.16 0.64 -23.53
N GLU A 290 -17.99 1.27 -23.69
CA GLU A 290 -17.29 1.37 -24.98
C GLU A 290 -16.92 -0.02 -25.51
N TYR A 291 -16.40 -0.90 -24.64
CA TYR A 291 -16.15 -2.30 -24.96
C TYR A 291 -17.43 -3.03 -25.39
N PHE A 292 -18.60 -2.63 -24.89
CA PHE A 292 -19.89 -3.18 -25.32
C PHE A 292 -20.38 -2.64 -26.66
N ALA A 293 -20.05 -1.38 -26.97
CA ALA A 293 -20.35 -0.77 -28.26
C ALA A 293 -19.56 -1.41 -29.41
N GLN A 294 -18.32 -1.88 -29.16
CA GLN A 294 -17.46 -2.56 -30.14
C GLN A 294 -17.39 -1.82 -31.49
N GLU A 295 -17.94 -2.39 -32.56
CA GLU A 295 -18.00 -1.82 -33.91
C GLU A 295 -18.75 -0.50 -34.00
N TYR A 296 -19.45 -0.08 -32.95
CA TYR A 296 -20.12 1.21 -32.85
C TYR A 296 -19.36 2.23 -32.00
N GLY A 297 -18.18 1.88 -31.46
CA GLY A 297 -17.47 2.73 -30.49
C GLY A 297 -17.10 4.12 -31.01
N ASP A 298 -16.93 4.28 -32.32
CA ASP A 298 -16.67 5.57 -32.98
C ASP A 298 -17.90 6.49 -33.09
N ARG A 299 -19.10 5.95 -32.83
CA ARG A 299 -20.39 6.64 -32.89
C ARG A 299 -21.06 6.79 -31.53
N VAL A 300 -20.37 6.39 -30.46
CA VAL A 300 -20.87 6.42 -29.09
C VAL A 300 -20.00 7.31 -28.23
N ALA A 301 -20.61 8.31 -27.60
CA ALA A 301 -20.04 8.99 -26.44
C ALA A 301 -20.66 8.40 -25.16
N VAL A 302 -19.84 8.09 -24.17
CA VAL A 302 -20.32 7.52 -22.90
C VAL A 302 -20.12 8.54 -21.78
N SER A 303 -21.17 8.73 -20.96
CA SER A 303 -21.08 9.39 -19.66
C SER A 303 -21.40 8.42 -18.53
N ASN A 304 -20.91 8.71 -17.34
CA ASN A 304 -21.11 7.86 -16.17
C ASN A 304 -21.38 8.68 -14.91
N ASP A 305 -22.35 8.25 -14.12
CA ASP A 305 -22.55 8.74 -12.75
C ASP A 305 -22.22 7.63 -11.74
N ILE A 306 -21.37 7.92 -10.75
CA ILE A 306 -21.27 7.09 -9.53
C ILE A 306 -22.40 7.47 -8.58
N LEU A 307 -23.24 6.49 -8.21
CA LEU A 307 -24.37 6.69 -7.31
C LEU A 307 -24.26 5.83 -6.05
N GLU A 308 -24.76 6.35 -4.94
CA GLU A 308 -24.94 5.61 -3.70
C GLU A 308 -26.32 4.94 -3.62
N ASN A 309 -26.48 4.05 -2.64
CA ASN A 309 -27.78 3.47 -2.29
C ASN A 309 -28.67 4.50 -1.59
N PRO A 310 -29.98 4.57 -1.90
CA PRO A 310 -30.73 3.70 -2.81
C PRO A 310 -30.79 4.18 -4.26
N TRP A 311 -30.22 5.36 -4.57
CA TRP A 311 -30.38 6.04 -5.87
C TRP A 311 -29.86 5.21 -7.05
N PHE A 312 -28.76 4.48 -6.85
CA PHE A 312 -28.23 3.55 -7.84
C PHE A 312 -29.30 2.59 -8.39
N PHE A 313 -30.15 2.03 -7.52
CA PHE A 313 -31.17 1.07 -7.93
C PHE A 313 -32.31 1.68 -8.74
N GLY A 314 -32.63 2.95 -8.51
CA GLY A 314 -33.69 3.67 -9.22
C GLY A 314 -33.27 4.28 -10.56
N ARG A 315 -31.96 4.43 -10.81
CA ARG A 315 -31.43 4.99 -12.06
C ARG A 315 -31.24 3.89 -13.10
N GLU A 316 -31.80 4.08 -14.29
CA GLU A 316 -31.62 3.22 -15.45
C GLU A 316 -30.63 3.86 -16.43
N PRO A 317 -29.88 3.07 -17.20
CA PRO A 317 -29.00 3.61 -18.24
C PRO A 317 -29.84 4.20 -19.38
N THR A 318 -29.30 5.20 -20.07
CA THR A 318 -30.04 5.99 -21.07
C THR A 318 -29.33 6.02 -22.41
N ILE A 319 -30.10 6.13 -23.48
CA ILE A 319 -29.62 6.49 -24.81
C ILE A 319 -30.25 7.83 -25.17
N SER A 320 -29.43 8.78 -25.60
CA SER A 320 -29.84 10.07 -26.16
C SER A 320 -29.01 10.39 -27.40
N PHE A 321 -29.41 11.39 -28.17
CA PHE A 321 -28.70 11.83 -29.36
C PHE A 321 -28.36 13.31 -29.23
N ASN A 322 -27.15 13.67 -29.66
CA ASN A 322 -26.74 15.05 -29.88
C ASN A 322 -26.21 15.14 -31.32
N ASP A 323 -26.99 15.77 -32.19
CA ASP A 323 -26.80 15.68 -33.65
C ASP A 323 -26.76 14.23 -34.14
N ASP A 324 -25.66 13.79 -34.77
CA ASP A 324 -25.45 12.43 -35.27
C ASP A 324 -24.77 11.50 -34.24
N ASP A 325 -24.33 12.03 -33.09
CA ASP A 325 -23.61 11.27 -32.06
C ASP A 325 -24.58 10.69 -31.02
N MET A 326 -24.45 9.38 -30.77
CA MET A 326 -25.22 8.72 -29.73
C MET A 326 -24.53 8.88 -28.38
N ILE A 327 -25.24 9.43 -27.40
CA ILE A 327 -24.77 9.58 -26.02
C ILE A 327 -25.40 8.48 -25.16
N ILE A 328 -24.56 7.68 -24.52
CA ILE A 328 -24.97 6.64 -23.56
C ILE A 328 -24.68 7.13 -22.14
N GLY A 329 -25.74 7.22 -21.33
CA GLY A 329 -25.62 7.44 -19.89
C GLY A 329 -25.58 6.12 -19.14
N THR A 330 -24.51 5.88 -18.38
CA THR A 330 -24.34 4.69 -17.53
C THR A 330 -24.29 5.08 -16.06
N THR A 331 -24.44 4.10 -15.17
CA THR A 331 -24.19 4.32 -13.74
C THR A 331 -23.38 3.22 -13.09
N ALA A 332 -22.62 3.62 -12.07
CA ALA A 332 -21.81 2.74 -11.27
C ALA A 332 -22.16 2.85 -9.78
N LEU A 333 -22.00 1.75 -9.03
CA LEU A 333 -21.96 1.73 -7.58
C LEU A 333 -20.70 0.98 -7.14
N ILE A 334 -19.84 1.66 -6.38
CA ILE A 334 -18.54 1.15 -5.96
C ILE A 334 -18.63 0.62 -4.54
N HIS A 335 -18.45 -0.69 -4.37
CA HIS A 335 -18.46 -1.32 -3.05
C HIS A 335 -17.04 -1.43 -2.52
N SER A 336 -16.67 -0.58 -1.57
CA SER A 336 -15.36 -0.61 -0.92
C SER A 336 -15.48 -1.03 0.55
N GLU A 337 -14.49 -1.75 1.07
CA GLU A 337 -14.41 -1.98 2.52
C GLU A 337 -14.10 -0.68 3.27
N ALA A 338 -14.67 -0.56 4.48
CA ALA A 338 -14.30 0.52 5.39
C ALA A 338 -12.83 0.38 5.79
N LYS A 339 -11.96 1.23 5.25
CA LYS A 339 -10.52 1.23 5.54
C LYS A 339 -10.25 1.79 6.94
N SER A 340 -10.00 0.94 7.93
CA SER A 340 -9.71 1.36 9.31
C SER A 340 -8.26 1.77 9.51
N ASN A 341 -7.94 2.82 10.29
CA ASN A 341 -6.56 3.23 10.64
C ASN A 341 -5.77 2.23 11.53
N GLY A 342 -6.18 0.96 11.60
CA GLY A 342 -5.62 -0.09 12.45
C GLY A 342 -4.60 -1.01 11.74
N ILE A 343 -4.27 -2.15 12.38
CA ILE A 343 -3.24 -3.12 11.94
C ILE A 343 -3.59 -3.78 10.60
N LYS A 344 -4.87 -4.09 10.39
CA LYS A 344 -5.38 -4.78 9.19
C LYS A 344 -5.02 -4.02 7.89
N LEU A 345 -4.89 -2.70 8.00
CA LEU A 345 -4.64 -1.74 6.92
C LEU A 345 -3.41 -2.02 6.03
N LYS A 346 -2.45 -2.84 6.47
CA LYS A 346 -1.24 -3.15 5.68
C LYS A 346 -1.44 -4.32 4.72
N THR A 347 -2.27 -5.30 5.11
CA THR A 347 -2.63 -6.48 4.31
C THR A 347 -3.94 -6.32 3.55
N ASP A 348 -4.75 -5.33 3.91
CA ASP A 348 -5.99 -5.01 3.21
C ASP A 348 -5.69 -4.49 1.79
N MET A 349 -6.56 -4.84 0.86
CA MET A 349 -6.49 -4.40 -0.54
C MET A 349 -6.94 -2.95 -0.66
N GLU A 350 -6.35 -2.24 -1.61
CA GLU A 350 -6.74 -0.87 -1.92
C GLU A 350 -7.90 -0.80 -2.91
N SER A 351 -8.10 -1.84 -3.72
CA SER A 351 -9.21 -1.96 -4.68
C SER A 351 -10.58 -2.12 -3.99
N PRO A 352 -11.68 -1.73 -4.67
CA PRO A 352 -13.03 -2.09 -4.23
C PRO A 352 -13.25 -3.61 -4.23
N LEU A 353 -14.24 -4.07 -3.46
CA LEU A 353 -14.69 -5.46 -3.45
C LEU A 353 -15.41 -5.83 -4.75
N GLU A 354 -16.26 -4.93 -5.22
CA GLU A 354 -17.00 -5.07 -6.49
C GLU A 354 -17.38 -3.70 -7.03
N ILE A 355 -17.60 -3.65 -8.35
CA ILE A 355 -18.18 -2.51 -9.05
C ILE A 355 -19.46 -3.00 -9.73
N ASP A 356 -20.58 -2.41 -9.32
CA ASP A 356 -21.87 -2.64 -9.94
C ASP A 356 -22.03 -1.66 -11.10
N MET A 357 -22.29 -2.16 -12.29
CA MET A 357 -22.43 -1.38 -13.51
C MET A 357 -23.81 -1.58 -14.11
N LYS A 358 -24.48 -0.48 -14.46
CA LYS A 358 -25.68 -0.48 -15.29
C LYS A 358 -25.34 0.04 -16.68
N LEU A 359 -25.22 -0.88 -17.62
CA LEU A 359 -24.84 -0.58 -19.00
C LEU A 359 -26.05 -0.69 -19.93
N VAL A 360 -25.99 0.02 -21.06
CA VAL A 360 -26.85 -0.20 -22.20
C VAL A 360 -26.41 -1.48 -22.93
N SER A 361 -27.37 -2.33 -23.24
CA SER A 361 -27.11 -3.56 -23.99
C SER A 361 -26.66 -3.26 -25.43
N LYS A 362 -25.80 -4.11 -25.99
CA LYS A 362 -25.40 -4.03 -27.39
C LYS A 362 -26.59 -4.05 -28.36
N GLU A 363 -27.63 -4.82 -28.04
CA GLU A 363 -28.86 -4.88 -28.84
C GLU A 363 -29.55 -3.51 -28.90
N ALA A 364 -29.62 -2.78 -27.79
CA ALA A 364 -30.22 -1.44 -27.77
C ALA A 364 -29.38 -0.41 -28.54
N ILE A 365 -28.06 -0.48 -28.44
CA ILE A 365 -27.14 0.34 -29.23
C ILE A 365 -27.38 0.11 -30.73
N TRP A 366 -27.36 -1.16 -31.15
CA TRP A 366 -27.59 -1.53 -32.54
C TRP A 366 -28.96 -1.05 -33.04
N LYS A 367 -30.04 -1.29 -32.29
CA LYS A 367 -31.39 -0.82 -32.64
C LYS A 367 -31.47 0.68 -32.78
N ALA A 368 -30.77 1.42 -31.93
CA ALA A 368 -30.75 2.87 -31.96
C ALA A 368 -30.00 3.42 -33.19
N LEU A 369 -28.93 2.74 -33.64
CA LEU A 369 -28.06 3.22 -34.72
C LEU A 369 -28.42 2.74 -36.13
N VAL A 370 -28.93 1.51 -36.27
CA VAL A 370 -29.12 0.84 -37.58
C VAL A 370 -30.59 0.50 -37.86
N GLY A 371 -31.43 0.50 -36.83
CA GLY A 371 -32.84 0.14 -36.94
C GLY A 371 -33.08 -1.37 -37.01
N GLU A 372 -34.32 -1.80 -36.76
CA GLU A 372 -34.66 -3.22 -36.52
C GLU A 372 -34.49 -4.16 -37.72
N ASN A 373 -34.31 -3.62 -38.94
CA ASN A 373 -34.32 -4.40 -40.17
C ASN A 373 -32.94 -4.98 -40.58
N ASP A 374 -31.84 -4.57 -39.94
CA ASP A 374 -30.48 -5.01 -40.33
C ASP A 374 -29.92 -6.12 -39.43
N THR A 375 -30.23 -7.38 -39.78
CA THR A 375 -29.74 -8.54 -39.02
C THR A 375 -28.26 -8.89 -39.24
N SER A 376 -27.54 -8.14 -40.07
CA SER A 376 -26.21 -8.53 -40.56
C SER A 376 -25.07 -8.42 -39.55
N LEU A 377 -25.28 -7.73 -38.41
CA LEU A 377 -24.22 -7.39 -37.45
C LEU A 377 -24.46 -7.90 -36.01
N LYS A 378 -25.16 -9.03 -35.84
CA LYS A 378 -25.25 -9.70 -34.53
C LYS A 378 -23.98 -10.51 -34.25
N SER A 379 -22.89 -9.84 -33.91
CA SER A 379 -21.80 -10.50 -33.19
C SER A 379 -22.30 -10.99 -31.82
N GLU A 380 -21.59 -11.97 -31.23
CA GLU A 380 -21.99 -12.52 -29.95
C GLU A 380 -22.08 -11.42 -28.88
N PRO A 381 -23.11 -11.44 -28.02
CA PRO A 381 -23.25 -10.43 -26.98
C PRO A 381 -22.07 -10.52 -26.02
N ASN A 382 -21.49 -9.37 -25.70
CA ASN A 382 -20.51 -9.28 -24.62
C ASN A 382 -21.12 -9.80 -23.32
N THR A 383 -20.28 -10.40 -22.46
CA THR A 383 -20.66 -10.98 -21.16
C THR A 383 -20.01 -10.18 -20.03
N CYS A 384 -20.54 -10.24 -18.81
CA CYS A 384 -19.87 -9.63 -17.67
C CYS A 384 -18.52 -10.33 -17.39
N LYS A 385 -18.41 -11.63 -17.68
CA LYS A 385 -17.14 -12.37 -17.73
C LYS A 385 -16.11 -11.70 -18.64
N SER A 386 -16.51 -11.23 -19.82
CA SER A 386 -15.60 -10.55 -20.76
C SER A 386 -15.09 -9.20 -20.21
N LEU A 387 -15.86 -8.52 -19.35
CA LEU A 387 -15.39 -7.33 -18.65
C LEU A 387 -14.33 -7.66 -17.60
N ASN A 388 -14.49 -8.77 -16.85
CA ASN A 388 -13.42 -9.22 -15.94
C ASN A 388 -12.16 -9.64 -16.70
N HIS A 389 -12.31 -10.17 -17.92
CA HIS A 389 -11.16 -10.45 -18.80
C HIS A 389 -10.46 -9.17 -19.24
N LEU A 390 -11.23 -8.15 -19.64
CA LEU A 390 -10.69 -6.84 -19.96
C LEU A 390 -9.98 -6.21 -18.75
N ALA A 391 -10.54 -6.32 -17.54
CA ALA A 391 -9.90 -5.85 -16.30
C ALA A 391 -8.53 -6.50 -16.08
N LEU A 392 -8.43 -7.83 -16.30
CA LEU A 392 -7.17 -8.56 -16.22
C LEU A 392 -6.17 -8.10 -17.30
N ILE A 393 -6.63 -7.90 -18.54
CA ILE A 393 -5.77 -7.40 -19.63
C ILE A 393 -5.21 -6.02 -19.29
N LEU A 394 -6.05 -5.09 -18.84
CA LEU A 394 -5.62 -3.75 -18.43
C LEU A 394 -4.58 -3.83 -17.30
N ALA A 395 -4.82 -4.66 -16.29
CA ALA A 395 -3.87 -4.86 -15.21
C ALA A 395 -2.53 -5.45 -15.69
N LEU A 396 -2.53 -6.40 -16.62
CA LEU A 396 -1.32 -6.97 -17.21
C LEU A 396 -0.54 -5.98 -18.09
N CYS A 397 -1.26 -5.12 -18.82
CA CYS A 397 -0.66 -4.08 -19.66
C CYS A 397 0.04 -3.01 -18.84
N VAL A 398 -0.51 -2.67 -17.67
CA VAL A 398 0.02 -1.62 -16.80
C VAL A 398 1.05 -2.16 -15.79
N SER A 399 1.03 -3.46 -15.49
CA SER A 399 2.05 -4.10 -14.67
C SER A 399 3.45 -3.94 -15.26
N SER A 400 4.45 -3.79 -14.39
CA SER A 400 5.85 -3.82 -14.85
C SER A 400 6.16 -5.16 -15.51
N GLU A 401 7.17 -5.17 -16.38
CA GLU A 401 7.62 -6.39 -17.05
C GLU A 401 7.95 -7.48 -16.03
N GLU A 402 8.68 -7.12 -14.98
CA GLU A 402 9.09 -8.05 -13.92
C GLU A 402 7.88 -8.60 -13.14
N ALA A 403 6.89 -7.75 -12.83
CA ALA A 403 5.68 -8.18 -12.14
C ALA A 403 4.83 -9.11 -13.01
N ARG A 404 4.70 -8.80 -14.30
CA ARG A 404 3.99 -9.64 -15.27
C ARG A 404 4.67 -11.00 -15.44
N GLU A 405 5.99 -11.03 -15.58
CA GLU A 405 6.74 -12.28 -15.71
C GLU A 405 6.63 -13.16 -14.46
N ARG A 406 6.73 -12.58 -13.26
CA ARG A 406 6.51 -13.30 -12.00
C ARG A 406 5.11 -13.89 -11.93
N TYR A 407 4.08 -13.10 -12.24
CA TYR A 407 2.71 -13.58 -12.25
C TYR A 407 2.51 -14.74 -13.24
N LEU A 408 3.04 -14.64 -14.46
CA LEU A 408 2.88 -15.67 -15.48
C LEU A 408 3.67 -16.96 -15.18
N SER A 409 4.81 -16.84 -14.51
CA SER A 409 5.70 -17.98 -14.25
C SER A 409 5.44 -18.67 -12.91
N GLN A 410 5.01 -17.93 -11.89
CA GLN A 410 4.89 -18.40 -10.51
C GLN A 410 3.54 -18.10 -9.88
N GLY A 411 2.83 -17.10 -10.40
CA GLY A 411 1.56 -16.65 -9.85
C GLY A 411 0.42 -17.65 -10.08
N ARG A 412 -0.48 -17.72 -9.11
CA ARG A 412 -1.76 -18.39 -9.29
C ARG A 412 -2.67 -17.53 -10.19
N PRO A 413 -3.26 -18.05 -11.28
CA PRO A 413 -4.05 -17.25 -12.22
C PRO A 413 -5.37 -16.72 -11.64
N ILE A 414 -5.95 -15.74 -12.32
CA ILE A 414 -7.37 -15.40 -12.19
C ILE A 414 -8.18 -16.31 -13.13
N ILE A 415 -9.15 -17.04 -12.58
CA ILE A 415 -10.01 -17.99 -13.27
C ILE A 415 -11.39 -17.35 -13.45
N LEU A 416 -11.73 -17.02 -14.70
CA LEU A 416 -12.97 -16.34 -15.04
C LEU A 416 -14.09 -17.34 -15.27
N GLU A 417 -15.01 -17.39 -14.33
CA GLU A 417 -16.18 -18.26 -14.33
C GLU A 417 -17.28 -17.73 -15.25
N ASN A 418 -18.21 -18.59 -15.65
CA ASN A 418 -19.37 -18.14 -16.42
C ASN A 418 -20.32 -17.31 -15.55
N ASP A 419 -20.94 -16.29 -16.15
CA ASP A 419 -21.85 -15.38 -15.47
C ASP A 419 -23.02 -16.11 -14.80
N ALA A 420 -23.35 -15.68 -13.58
CA ALA A 420 -24.54 -16.09 -12.88
C ALA A 420 -25.71 -15.17 -13.25
N MET A 421 -26.55 -15.62 -14.19
CA MET A 421 -27.69 -14.85 -14.70
C MET A 421 -28.80 -14.65 -13.67
N ARG A 422 -29.42 -13.47 -13.69
CA ARG A 422 -30.60 -13.10 -12.91
C ARG A 422 -31.66 -12.54 -13.86
N GLY A 423 -32.91 -12.96 -13.66
CA GLY A 423 -34.00 -12.63 -14.56
C GLY A 423 -34.63 -11.24 -14.34
N ALA A 424 -34.32 -10.56 -13.24
CA ALA A 424 -34.92 -9.27 -12.90
C ALA A 424 -34.02 -8.46 -11.95
N ASN A 425 -34.18 -7.13 -11.96
CA ASN A 425 -33.38 -6.21 -11.15
C ASN A 425 -33.53 -6.51 -9.64
N ILE A 426 -34.74 -6.80 -9.17
CA ILE A 426 -35.01 -7.15 -7.76
C ILE A 426 -34.27 -8.43 -7.30
N LEU A 427 -33.91 -9.31 -8.24
CA LEU A 427 -33.14 -10.53 -7.96
C LEU A 427 -31.64 -10.34 -8.17
N TRP A 428 -31.24 -9.32 -8.94
CA TRP A 428 -29.83 -8.98 -9.20
C TRP A 428 -29.26 -8.05 -8.12
N ALA A 429 -30.02 -7.03 -7.73
CA ALA A 429 -29.64 -6.02 -6.75
C ALA A 429 -29.06 -6.56 -5.42
N PRO A 430 -29.66 -7.58 -4.76
CA PRO A 430 -29.14 -8.08 -3.48
C PRO A 430 -27.99 -9.08 -3.61
N THR A 431 -27.52 -9.37 -4.83
CA THR A 431 -26.39 -10.27 -5.05
C THR A 431 -25.06 -9.52 -5.03
N SER A 432 -23.96 -10.25 -4.90
CA SER A 432 -22.61 -9.72 -5.04
C SER A 432 -21.79 -10.59 -5.99
N LEU A 433 -20.78 -9.99 -6.61
CA LEU A 433 -19.68 -10.65 -7.27
C LEU A 433 -19.17 -11.79 -6.38
N GLN A 434 -19.03 -12.98 -6.95
CA GLN A 434 -18.47 -14.11 -6.21
C GLN A 434 -16.98 -14.20 -6.52
N MET A 435 -16.16 -14.06 -5.49
CA MET A 435 -14.73 -14.30 -5.54
C MET A 435 -14.34 -15.32 -4.50
N TRP A 436 -13.56 -16.33 -4.89
CA TRP A 436 -12.99 -17.29 -3.96
C TRP A 436 -11.62 -17.75 -4.42
N GLU A 437 -10.76 -18.08 -3.45
CA GLU A 437 -9.42 -18.57 -3.73
C GLU A 437 -9.31 -20.07 -3.44
N ASP A 438 -8.67 -20.78 -4.36
CA ASP A 438 -8.22 -22.14 -4.12
C ASP A 438 -6.76 -22.36 -4.57
N LYS A 439 -6.37 -23.63 -4.70
CA LYS A 439 -5.03 -24.00 -5.17
C LYS A 439 -4.79 -23.63 -6.64
N ALA A 440 -5.84 -23.60 -7.46
CA ALA A 440 -5.77 -23.27 -8.87
C ALA A 440 -5.70 -21.75 -9.07
N GLY A 441 -6.36 -20.95 -8.24
CA GLY A 441 -6.18 -19.50 -8.21
C GLY A 441 -7.37 -18.72 -7.69
N LEU A 442 -7.54 -17.48 -8.16
CA LEU A 442 -8.67 -16.62 -7.83
C LEU A 442 -9.79 -16.84 -8.82
N HIS A 443 -10.87 -17.46 -8.38
CA HIS A 443 -12.07 -17.57 -9.20
C HIS A 443 -12.90 -16.30 -9.10
N VAL A 444 -13.38 -15.81 -10.24
CA VAL A 444 -14.22 -14.61 -10.33
C VAL A 444 -15.46 -14.94 -11.14
N ARG A 445 -16.64 -14.83 -10.50
CA ARG A 445 -17.94 -15.03 -11.14
C ARG A 445 -18.81 -13.79 -11.01
N SER A 446 -19.11 -13.16 -12.13
CA SER A 446 -20.03 -12.03 -12.20
C SER A 446 -21.48 -12.42 -12.00
N MET A 447 -22.24 -11.52 -11.39
CA MET A 447 -23.71 -11.56 -11.37
C MET A 447 -24.23 -10.66 -12.49
N ALA A 448 -25.01 -11.23 -13.40
CA ALA A 448 -25.43 -10.54 -14.61
C ALA A 448 -26.96 -10.47 -14.70
N MET A 449 -27.49 -9.36 -15.23
CA MET A 449 -28.88 -9.25 -15.67
C MET A 449 -28.90 -8.66 -17.08
N VAL A 450 -29.41 -9.42 -18.04
CA VAL A 450 -29.41 -9.01 -19.44
C VAL A 450 -30.84 -8.96 -19.95
N THR A 451 -31.20 -7.87 -20.59
CA THR A 451 -32.44 -7.67 -21.32
C THR A 451 -32.11 -7.10 -22.70
N SER A 452 -33.12 -6.92 -23.55
CA SER A 452 -32.93 -6.27 -24.86
C SER A 452 -32.57 -4.78 -24.76
N LYS A 453 -32.62 -4.19 -23.55
CA LYS A 453 -32.31 -2.78 -23.30
C LYS A 453 -31.04 -2.62 -22.48
N HIS A 454 -30.90 -3.44 -21.43
CA HIS A 454 -29.92 -3.23 -20.38
C HIS A 454 -29.02 -4.45 -20.21
N HIS A 455 -27.78 -4.19 -19.80
CA HIS A 455 -26.84 -5.22 -19.39
C HIS A 455 -26.21 -4.79 -18.06
N PHE A 456 -26.67 -5.38 -16.96
CA PHE A 456 -26.16 -5.06 -15.64
C PHE A 456 -25.12 -6.09 -15.22
N CYS A 457 -24.00 -5.61 -14.70
CA CYS A 457 -22.86 -6.42 -14.33
C CYS A 457 -22.37 -6.08 -12.93
N LYS A 458 -22.04 -7.10 -12.15
CA LYS A 458 -21.18 -6.96 -10.96
C LYS A 458 -19.82 -7.52 -11.32
N VAL A 459 -18.80 -6.67 -11.35
CA VAL A 459 -17.47 -7.01 -11.88
C VAL A 459 -16.36 -6.66 -10.92
N MET A 460 -15.22 -7.32 -11.13
CA MET A 460 -13.98 -7.00 -10.47
C MET A 460 -13.38 -5.72 -11.06
N SER A 461 -12.77 -4.89 -10.22
CA SER A 461 -11.97 -3.74 -10.65
C SER A 461 -10.68 -4.16 -11.38
N PRO A 462 -10.20 -3.42 -12.39
CA PRO A 462 -8.86 -3.60 -12.94
C PRO A 462 -7.76 -3.46 -11.88
N TYR A 463 -7.95 -2.60 -10.88
CA TYR A 463 -7.02 -2.44 -9.77
C TYR A 463 -7.00 -3.66 -8.85
N ARG A 464 -8.14 -4.34 -8.67
CA ARG A 464 -8.18 -5.62 -7.96
C ARG A 464 -7.38 -6.70 -8.69
N ALA A 465 -7.49 -6.76 -10.03
CA ALA A 465 -6.65 -7.66 -10.83
C ALA A 465 -5.16 -7.31 -10.69
N LEU A 466 -4.83 -6.02 -10.64
CA LEU A 466 -3.46 -5.55 -10.46
C LEU A 466 -2.87 -5.92 -9.10
N GLU A 467 -3.66 -5.83 -8.02
CA GLU A 467 -3.27 -6.30 -6.68
C GLU A 467 -3.03 -7.82 -6.66
N TRP A 468 -3.85 -8.59 -7.38
CA TRP A 468 -3.65 -10.02 -7.52
C TRP A 468 -2.34 -10.35 -8.23
N ILE A 469 -2.05 -9.70 -9.36
CA ILE A 469 -0.82 -9.87 -10.15
C ILE A 469 0.42 -9.55 -9.31
N ASN A 470 0.40 -8.43 -8.58
CA ASN A 470 1.58 -7.95 -7.87
C ASN A 470 1.81 -8.62 -6.51
N VAL A 471 0.76 -9.15 -5.86
CA VAL A 471 0.84 -9.61 -4.48
C VAL A 471 0.19 -10.98 -4.25
N ASP A 472 -1.14 -11.07 -4.37
CA ASP A 472 -1.87 -12.21 -3.80
C ASP A 472 -1.66 -13.53 -4.57
N SER A 473 -1.39 -13.44 -5.88
CA SER A 473 -1.08 -14.60 -6.71
C SER A 473 0.24 -15.27 -6.32
N LEU A 474 1.17 -14.51 -5.73
CA LEU A 474 2.54 -14.94 -5.38
C LEU A 474 2.64 -15.47 -3.95
N ARG A 475 1.60 -15.30 -3.12
CA ARG A 475 1.57 -15.83 -1.76
C ARG A 475 1.39 -17.35 -1.76
N VAL A 476 1.97 -17.99 -0.75
CA VAL A 476 1.73 -19.41 -0.48
C VAL A 476 0.26 -19.62 -0.12
N TYR A 477 -0.46 -20.39 -0.94
CA TYR A 477 -1.83 -20.76 -0.61
C TYR A 477 -1.86 -21.62 0.66
N THR A 478 -2.63 -21.19 1.66
CA THR A 478 -2.88 -21.98 2.87
C THR A 478 -4.37 -22.11 3.08
N LEU A 479 -4.83 -23.34 3.35
CA LEU A 479 -6.25 -23.67 3.60
C LEU A 479 -6.80 -23.08 4.93
N LEU A 480 -5.99 -22.30 5.65
CA LEU A 480 -6.25 -21.82 7.00
C LEU A 480 -6.55 -20.31 7.05
N GLY A 481 -6.85 -19.70 5.90
CA GLY A 481 -7.31 -18.31 5.78
C GLY A 481 -8.79 -18.15 6.08
#